data_AF-A0A1Q7RKW5-F1
#
_entry.id   AF-A0A1Q7RKW5-F1
#
_cell.length_a   1.000
_cell.length_b   1.000
_cell.length_c   1.000
_cell.angle_alpha   90.00
_cell.angle_beta   90.00
_cell.angle_gamma   90.00
#
_symmetry.space_group_name_H-M   'P 1'
#
loop_
_entity.id
_entity.type
_entity.pdbx_description
1 polymer ?
#
loop_
_entity_poly.entity_id
_entity_poly.type
_entity_poly.pdbx_seq_one_letter_code
_entity_poly.pdbx_strand_id
1 'polypeptide(L)'
;MERKRLLYLVSSDPLVSPFDVNMAYDAGFDAVIPYASIDASMVPGLVQDIMFSRGAKGARFSSLFFSSSRVAVAETMLKAARGSLFAPFLLGLMVDPKGGYTTAAALWARVAALGRARGVGQPGRLRVVVAAGTGAVGRAAAAIAGRDGAAVTLTSRHLASAAEAAEEIAALFGVTVAPRAAPDEKELSVLAAGADVVLATGAAGVQLLSRAAIATLKGPKVIADVNAVPPHGLEAVRPQDSGTEVTPGIFALGAMAIGDLKFKIESALLKDLLTAETPPVIDLEAARRRALDLLETTST
;
A
#
# COMPACT_ATOMS: atom_id res chain seq x y z
N MET A 1 36.36 -9.38 5.45
CA MET A 1 35.17 -10.24 5.52
C MET A 1 33.98 -9.41 5.10
N GLU A 2 33.17 -9.89 4.15
CA GLU A 2 31.94 -9.17 3.77
C GLU A 2 31.01 -9.09 5.00
N ARG A 3 30.55 -7.89 5.33
CA ARG A 3 29.68 -7.69 6.49
C ARG A 3 28.30 -8.24 6.15
N LYS A 4 27.79 -9.12 7.02
CA LYS A 4 26.42 -9.66 6.92
C LYS A 4 25.39 -8.55 6.80
N ARG A 5 24.46 -8.68 5.86
CA ARG A 5 23.36 -7.76 5.59
C ARG A 5 22.17 -8.11 6.49
N LEU A 6 21.85 -7.23 7.42
CA LEU A 6 20.88 -7.48 8.48
C LEU A 6 19.64 -6.61 8.28
N LEU A 7 18.45 -7.22 8.28
CA LEU A 7 17.19 -6.49 8.33
C LEU A 7 16.60 -6.59 9.73
N TYR A 8 16.30 -5.45 10.33
CA TYR A 8 15.56 -5.35 11.58
C TYR A 8 14.11 -5.02 11.24
N LEU A 9 13.23 -6.00 11.35
CA LEU A 9 11.81 -5.85 11.04
C LEU A 9 11.08 -5.44 12.31
N VAL A 10 10.69 -4.16 12.39
CA VAL A 10 10.19 -3.50 13.58
C VAL A 10 8.69 -3.26 13.45
N SER A 11 7.91 -3.85 14.36
CA SER A 11 6.46 -3.76 14.38
C SER A 11 5.94 -3.19 15.69
N SER A 12 4.95 -2.30 15.62
CA SER A 12 4.18 -1.91 16.82
C SER A 12 3.17 -2.96 17.25
N ASP A 13 2.87 -3.92 16.38
CA ASP A 13 1.88 -4.95 16.67
C ASP A 13 2.52 -6.09 17.50
N PRO A 14 1.71 -6.90 18.20
CA PRO A 14 2.20 -8.03 18.99
C PRO A 14 2.95 -9.10 18.19
N LEU A 15 2.75 -9.11 16.87
CA LEU A 15 3.38 -10.06 15.95
C LEU A 15 4.00 -9.32 14.77
N VAL A 16 5.16 -9.82 14.36
CA VAL A 16 5.80 -9.46 13.10
C VAL A 16 5.24 -10.35 11.98
N SER A 17 5.02 -9.75 10.80
CA SER A 17 4.45 -10.43 9.64
C SER A 17 5.39 -11.52 9.11
N PRO A 18 4.98 -12.80 9.05
CA PRO A 18 5.78 -13.85 8.40
C PRO A 18 5.96 -13.59 6.90
N PHE A 19 5.01 -12.89 6.28
CA PHE A 19 5.09 -12.52 4.87
C PHE A 19 6.31 -11.63 4.62
N ASP A 20 6.46 -10.57 5.41
CA ASP A 20 7.56 -9.59 5.30
C ASP A 20 8.92 -10.27 5.61
N VAL A 21 8.94 -11.21 6.57
CA VAL A 21 10.14 -12.02 6.88
C VAL A 21 10.56 -12.88 5.69
N ASN A 22 9.64 -13.61 5.08
CA ASN A 22 9.92 -14.46 3.93
C ASN A 22 10.44 -13.63 2.75
N MET A 23 9.76 -12.52 2.44
CA MET A 23 10.16 -11.63 1.34
C MET A 23 11.55 -11.02 1.55
N ALA A 24 11.91 -10.69 2.78
CA ALA A 24 13.25 -10.18 3.10
C ALA A 24 14.33 -11.25 2.89
N TYR A 25 14.10 -12.50 3.30
CA TYR A 25 15.04 -13.58 2.99
C TYR A 25 15.16 -13.83 1.48
N ASP A 26 14.03 -13.87 0.77
CA ASP A 26 14.01 -14.05 -0.70
C ASP A 26 14.69 -12.88 -1.45
N ALA A 27 14.71 -11.68 -0.86
CA ALA A 27 15.44 -10.53 -1.39
C ALA A 27 16.97 -10.64 -1.22
N GLY A 28 17.45 -11.48 -0.29
CA GLY A 28 18.86 -11.77 -0.06
C GLY A 28 19.47 -11.21 1.22
N PHE A 29 18.67 -10.89 2.25
CA PHE A 29 19.20 -10.57 3.58
C PHE A 29 19.81 -11.81 4.24
N ASP A 30 20.97 -11.66 4.88
CA ASP A 30 21.63 -12.77 5.60
C ASP A 30 20.88 -13.16 6.87
N ALA A 31 20.23 -12.19 7.52
CA ALA A 31 19.39 -12.40 8.69
C ALA A 31 18.29 -11.34 8.76
N VAL A 32 17.10 -11.79 9.16
CA VAL A 32 15.94 -10.94 9.44
C VAL A 32 15.60 -11.07 10.92
N ILE A 33 15.74 -9.97 11.67
CA ILE A 33 15.59 -9.92 13.12
C ILE A 33 14.25 -9.26 13.45
N PRO A 34 13.25 -10.01 13.93
CA PRO A 34 11.94 -9.46 14.25
C PRO A 34 11.92 -8.78 15.62
N TYR A 35 11.38 -7.56 15.66
CA TYR A 35 11.03 -6.84 16.88
C TYR A 35 9.51 -6.57 16.86
N ALA A 36 8.79 -7.14 17.81
CA ALA A 36 7.35 -6.93 17.99
C ALA A 36 7.08 -5.99 19.16
N SER A 37 5.87 -5.43 19.21
CA SER A 37 5.40 -4.55 20.30
C SER A 37 6.34 -3.36 20.58
N ILE A 38 6.97 -2.82 19.53
CA ILE A 38 7.86 -1.66 19.68
C ILE A 38 7.02 -0.39 19.65
N ASP A 39 7.22 0.48 20.64
CA ASP A 39 6.66 1.83 20.61
C ASP A 39 7.56 2.77 19.81
N ALA A 40 6.97 3.79 19.18
CA ALA A 40 7.72 4.77 18.40
C ALA A 40 8.78 5.51 19.23
N SER A 41 8.57 5.66 20.55
CA SER A 41 9.53 6.25 21.48
C SER A 41 10.80 5.41 21.69
N MET A 42 10.74 4.11 21.42
CA MET A 42 11.88 3.19 21.57
C MET A 42 12.78 3.18 20.32
N VAL A 43 12.25 3.62 19.17
CA VAL A 43 12.95 3.58 17.88
C VAL A 43 14.28 4.33 17.88
N PRO A 44 14.42 5.54 18.47
CA PRO A 44 15.70 6.24 18.49
C PRO A 44 16.82 5.44 19.17
N GLY A 45 16.53 4.83 20.33
CA GLY A 45 17.49 3.99 21.03
C GLY A 45 17.88 2.75 20.24
N LEU A 46 16.90 2.08 19.62
CA LEU A 46 17.13 0.91 18.77
C LEU A 46 18.03 1.24 17.57
N VAL A 47 17.77 2.37 16.88
CA VAL A 47 18.58 2.82 15.75
C VAL A 47 20.03 3.09 16.15
N GLN A 48 20.23 3.76 17.29
CA GLN A 48 21.56 4.07 17.80
C GLN A 48 22.34 2.79 18.17
N ASP A 49 21.69 1.83 18.82
CA ASP A 49 22.31 0.56 19.20
C ASP A 49 22.74 -0.25 17.95
N ILE A 50 21.86 -0.32 16.94
CA ILE A 50 22.16 -0.98 15.65
C ILE A 50 23.34 -0.30 14.95
N MET A 51 23.37 1.03 14.84
CA MET A 51 24.41 1.70 14.08
C MET A 51 25.77 1.69 14.79
N PHE A 52 25.79 1.90 16.11
CA PHE A 52 27.05 1.98 16.87
C PHE A 52 27.70 0.61 17.05
N SER A 53 26.92 -0.46 17.26
CA SER A 53 27.44 -1.82 17.35
C SER A 53 28.14 -2.28 16.05
N ARG A 54 27.84 -1.66 14.91
CA ARG A 54 28.47 -1.99 13.62
C ARG A 54 29.55 -1.00 13.18
N GLY A 55 29.64 0.17 13.81
CA GLY A 55 30.56 1.25 13.42
C GLY A 55 30.16 1.92 12.11
N ALA A 56 30.72 3.11 11.84
CA ALA A 56 30.36 3.96 10.69
C ALA A 56 30.35 3.23 9.34
N LYS A 57 31.40 2.45 9.04
CA LYS A 57 31.50 1.68 7.79
C LYS A 57 30.56 0.46 7.75
N GLY A 58 30.18 -0.06 8.90
CA GLY A 58 29.37 -1.28 9.03
C GLY A 58 27.86 -1.02 9.09
N ALA A 59 27.44 0.16 9.56
CA ALA A 59 26.03 0.54 9.71
C ALA A 59 25.24 0.43 8.40
N ARG A 60 25.87 0.75 7.26
CA ARG A 60 25.25 0.66 5.93
C ARG A 60 24.84 -0.76 5.51
N PHE A 61 25.33 -1.80 6.19
CA PHE A 61 24.94 -3.20 5.97
C PHE A 61 23.78 -3.63 6.90
N SER A 62 23.10 -2.67 7.51
CA SER A 62 21.90 -2.88 8.30
C SER A 62 20.77 -2.02 7.74
N SER A 63 19.54 -2.51 7.89
CA SER A 63 18.34 -1.78 7.50
C SER A 63 17.24 -2.00 8.53
N LEU A 64 16.33 -1.02 8.68
CA LEU A 64 15.11 -1.16 9.44
C LEU A 64 13.92 -1.15 8.48
N PHE A 65 13.00 -2.08 8.67
CA PHE A 65 11.70 -2.11 8.01
C PHE A 65 10.61 -1.97 9.08
N PHE A 66 9.88 -0.86 9.05
CA PHE A 66 8.75 -0.57 9.94
C PHE A 66 7.42 -1.07 9.37
N SER A 67 6.67 -1.77 10.20
CA SER A 67 5.30 -2.23 9.90
C SER A 67 4.38 -1.97 11.09
N SER A 68 3.09 -1.76 10.84
CA SER A 68 2.09 -1.55 11.88
C SER A 68 0.71 -1.76 11.29
N SER A 69 -0.24 -2.21 12.10
CA SER A 69 -1.67 -2.15 11.78
C SER A 69 -2.19 -0.71 11.64
N ARG A 70 -1.46 0.29 12.17
CA ARG A 70 -1.81 1.72 12.11
C ARG A 70 -0.77 2.49 11.29
N VAL A 71 -1.22 3.06 10.17
CA VAL A 71 -0.37 3.81 9.23
C VAL A 71 0.39 4.94 9.94
N ALA A 72 -0.30 5.78 10.72
CA ALA A 72 0.33 6.88 11.45
C ALA A 72 1.45 6.44 12.40
N VAL A 73 1.37 5.24 12.99
CA VAL A 73 2.42 4.75 13.89
C VAL A 73 3.64 4.28 13.13
N ALA A 74 3.45 3.54 12.04
CA ALA A 74 4.56 3.16 11.17
C ALA A 74 5.29 4.40 10.61
N GLU A 75 4.55 5.43 10.21
CA GLU A 75 5.13 6.71 9.78
C GLU A 75 5.86 7.45 10.91
N THR A 76 5.32 7.42 12.12
CA THR A 76 5.98 8.01 13.30
C THR A 76 7.29 7.28 13.62
N MET A 77 7.31 5.95 13.50
CA MET A 77 8.54 5.15 13.66
C MET A 77 9.58 5.49 12.60
N LEU A 78 9.18 5.58 11.32
CA LEU A 78 10.09 5.98 10.24
C LEU A 78 10.68 7.37 10.50
N LYS A 79 9.84 8.34 10.90
CA LYS A 79 10.27 9.70 11.22
C LYS A 79 11.27 9.72 12.38
N ALA A 80 10.99 8.98 13.45
CA ALA A 80 11.89 8.86 14.60
C ALA A 80 13.23 8.23 14.22
N ALA A 81 13.20 7.17 13.40
CA ALA A 81 14.41 6.52 12.92
C ALA A 81 15.25 7.45 12.05
N ARG A 82 14.62 8.13 11.09
CA ARG A 82 15.28 9.10 10.21
C ARG A 82 15.92 10.24 11.00
N GLY A 83 15.23 10.75 12.02
CA GLY A 83 15.76 11.80 12.91
C GLY A 83 16.93 11.35 13.79
N SER A 84 17.16 10.04 13.91
CA SER A 84 18.25 9.46 14.70
C SER A 84 19.52 9.19 13.89
N LEU A 85 19.46 9.31 12.55
CA LEU A 85 20.61 9.11 11.67
C LEU A 85 21.44 10.38 11.53
N PHE A 86 22.77 10.21 11.50
CA PHE A 86 23.72 11.30 11.23
C PHE A 86 25.00 10.75 10.61
N ALA A 87 25.62 11.51 9.70
CA ALA A 87 26.85 11.07 9.07
C ALA A 87 27.99 10.88 10.09
N PRO A 88 28.85 9.84 9.97
CA PRO A 88 28.88 8.82 8.91
C PRO A 88 28.03 7.56 9.20
N PHE A 89 27.16 7.56 10.20
CA PHE A 89 26.32 6.43 10.60
C PHE A 89 24.96 6.44 9.88
N LEU A 90 24.90 5.78 8.74
CA LEU A 90 23.70 5.67 7.92
C LEU A 90 23.30 4.20 7.74
N LEU A 91 22.00 3.93 7.72
CA LEU A 91 21.39 2.61 7.52
C LEU A 91 20.11 2.76 6.69
N GLY A 92 19.70 1.70 6.01
CA GLY A 92 18.52 1.74 5.14
C GLY A 92 17.24 1.77 5.96
N LEU A 93 16.24 2.53 5.54
CA LEU A 93 14.94 2.61 6.20
C LEU A 93 13.85 2.28 5.19
N MET A 94 12.89 1.46 5.59
CA MET A 94 11.69 1.16 4.82
C MET A 94 10.47 1.19 5.73
N VAL A 95 9.33 1.65 5.21
CA VAL A 95 8.04 1.53 5.86
C VAL A 95 7.02 0.94 4.90
N ASP A 96 6.26 -0.06 5.35
CA ASP A 96 5.14 -0.64 4.60
C ASP A 96 4.11 -1.22 5.59
N PRO A 97 3.12 -0.42 6.05
CA PRO A 97 2.22 -0.82 7.13
C PRO A 97 1.35 -2.02 6.70
N LYS A 98 1.73 -3.23 7.13
CA LYS A 98 1.09 -4.50 6.75
C LYS A 98 0.96 -4.70 5.23
N GLY A 99 1.96 -4.29 4.46
CA GLY A 99 1.90 -4.37 3.00
C GLY A 99 0.99 -3.31 2.36
N GLY A 100 0.53 -2.32 3.12
CA GLY A 100 -0.43 -1.31 2.69
C GLY A 100 0.06 -0.46 1.53
N TYR A 101 1.33 -0.04 1.55
CA TYR A 101 1.92 0.85 0.55
C TYR A 101 2.24 0.12 -0.74
N THR A 102 2.86 -1.05 -0.65
CA THR A 102 3.18 -1.86 -1.83
C THR A 102 1.91 -2.36 -2.52
N THR A 103 0.89 -2.74 -1.76
CA THR A 103 -0.43 -3.12 -2.31
C THR A 103 -1.14 -1.94 -2.96
N ALA A 104 -1.18 -0.78 -2.30
CA ALA A 104 -1.80 0.43 -2.85
C ALA A 104 -1.10 0.91 -4.12
N ALA A 105 0.22 0.87 -4.16
CA ALA A 105 1.02 1.21 -5.33
C ALA A 105 0.72 0.27 -6.50
N ALA A 106 0.69 -1.05 -6.26
CA ALA A 106 0.32 -2.04 -7.28
C ALA A 106 -1.11 -1.83 -7.80
N LEU A 107 -2.06 -1.63 -6.87
CA LEU A 107 -3.47 -1.43 -7.16
C LEU A 107 -3.67 -0.22 -8.07
N TRP A 108 -3.19 0.94 -7.64
CA TRP A 108 -3.42 2.17 -8.39
C TRP A 108 -2.69 2.19 -9.73
N ALA A 109 -1.46 1.68 -9.79
CA ALA A 109 -0.70 1.63 -11.04
C ALA A 109 -1.42 0.76 -12.09
N ARG A 110 -1.94 -0.42 -11.71
CA ARG A 110 -2.73 -1.27 -12.61
C ARG A 110 -4.06 -0.64 -13.01
N VAL A 111 -4.77 -0.02 -12.07
CA VAL A 111 -6.02 0.70 -12.35
C VAL A 111 -5.80 1.84 -13.33
N ALA A 112 -4.77 2.65 -13.12
CA ALA A 112 -4.40 3.77 -13.99
C ALA A 112 -4.03 3.29 -15.40
N ALA A 113 -3.23 2.22 -15.52
CA ALA A 113 -2.88 1.65 -16.81
C ALA A 113 -4.10 1.07 -17.54
N LEU A 114 -4.93 0.29 -16.84
CA LEU A 114 -6.15 -0.30 -17.40
C LEU A 114 -7.17 0.77 -17.81
N GLY A 115 -7.36 1.79 -16.98
CA GLY A 115 -8.27 2.91 -17.24
C GLY A 115 -7.90 3.67 -18.52
N ARG A 116 -6.60 3.90 -18.75
CA ARG A 116 -6.12 4.46 -20.03
C ARG A 116 -6.38 3.51 -21.20
N ALA A 117 -6.00 2.24 -21.06
CA ALA A 117 -6.11 1.25 -22.12
C ALA A 117 -7.57 0.97 -22.55
N ARG A 118 -8.53 1.13 -21.64
CA ARG A 118 -9.96 0.89 -21.86
C ARG A 118 -10.78 2.16 -22.10
N GLY A 119 -10.13 3.32 -22.20
CA GLY A 119 -10.81 4.59 -22.46
C GLY A 119 -11.69 5.09 -21.31
N VAL A 120 -11.45 4.65 -20.08
CA VAL A 120 -12.13 5.17 -18.88
C VAL A 120 -11.69 6.60 -18.59
N GLY A 121 -10.39 6.89 -18.73
CA GLY A 121 -9.87 8.24 -18.58
C GLY A 121 -8.41 8.32 -18.17
N GLN A 122 -7.90 9.55 -18.08
CA GLN A 122 -6.56 9.84 -17.53
C GLN A 122 -6.62 9.84 -15.99
N PRO A 123 -5.61 9.29 -15.28
CA PRO A 123 -5.65 9.11 -13.82
C PRO A 123 -6.08 10.36 -13.03
N GLY A 124 -5.51 11.52 -13.36
CA GLY A 124 -5.83 12.80 -12.70
C GLY A 124 -7.18 13.43 -13.06
N ARG A 125 -8.02 12.73 -13.81
CA ARG A 125 -9.39 13.15 -14.13
C ARG A 125 -10.45 12.14 -13.68
N LEU A 126 -10.02 11.05 -13.03
CA LEU A 126 -10.92 10.00 -12.57
C LEU A 126 -11.60 10.39 -11.27
N ARG A 127 -12.88 10.03 -11.14
CA ARG A 127 -13.60 9.98 -9.88
C ARG A 127 -13.42 8.59 -9.29
N VAL A 128 -12.77 8.52 -8.13
CA VAL A 128 -12.36 7.27 -7.50
C VAL A 128 -13.13 7.10 -6.20
N VAL A 129 -13.84 5.99 -6.06
CA VAL A 129 -14.42 5.56 -4.77
C VAL A 129 -13.51 4.50 -4.16
N VAL A 130 -13.00 4.77 -2.97
CA VAL A 130 -12.25 3.80 -2.16
C VAL A 130 -13.20 3.24 -1.11
N ALA A 131 -13.75 2.07 -1.40
CA ALA A 131 -14.75 1.39 -0.60
C ALA A 131 -14.12 0.69 0.61
N ALA A 132 -14.67 0.92 1.80
CA ALA A 132 -14.07 0.47 3.06
C ALA A 132 -12.60 0.92 3.19
N GLY A 133 -12.36 2.20 2.89
CA GLY A 133 -11.04 2.79 2.69
C GLY A 133 -10.22 3.08 3.95
N THR A 134 -10.73 2.77 5.14
CA THR A 134 -10.10 3.20 6.40
C THR A 134 -8.90 2.34 6.83
N GLY A 135 -8.65 1.21 6.15
CA GLY A 135 -7.45 0.39 6.37
C GLY A 135 -6.21 0.92 5.67
N ALA A 136 -5.04 0.31 5.92
CA ALA A 136 -3.75 0.77 5.38
C ALA A 136 -3.73 0.85 3.84
N VAL A 137 -4.23 -0.18 3.15
CA VAL A 137 -4.33 -0.21 1.69
C VAL A 137 -5.25 0.90 1.17
N GLY A 138 -6.43 1.08 1.79
CA GLY A 138 -7.40 2.09 1.38
C GLY A 138 -6.86 3.51 1.53
N ARG A 139 -6.25 3.83 2.68
CA ARG A 139 -5.64 5.14 2.94
C ARG A 139 -4.50 5.44 1.97
N ALA A 140 -3.61 4.48 1.77
CA ALA A 140 -2.48 4.62 0.84
C ALA A 140 -2.96 4.75 -0.61
N ALA A 141 -3.94 3.95 -1.06
CA ALA A 141 -4.47 4.03 -2.41
C ALA A 141 -5.18 5.36 -2.66
N ALA A 142 -5.94 5.87 -1.67
CA ALA A 142 -6.56 7.18 -1.71
C ALA A 142 -5.51 8.31 -1.80
N ALA A 143 -4.43 8.21 -1.03
CA ALA A 143 -3.32 9.16 -1.07
C ALA A 143 -2.62 9.16 -2.44
N ILE A 144 -2.28 7.99 -2.98
CA ILE A 144 -1.64 7.87 -4.31
C ILE A 144 -2.55 8.43 -5.40
N ALA A 145 -3.84 8.05 -5.41
CA ALA A 145 -4.80 8.50 -6.41
C ALA A 145 -5.01 10.03 -6.35
N GLY A 146 -5.15 10.59 -5.15
CA GLY A 146 -5.30 12.03 -4.97
C GLY A 146 -4.04 12.81 -5.34
N ARG A 147 -2.83 12.27 -5.10
CA ARG A 147 -1.57 12.84 -5.62
C ARG A 147 -1.53 12.91 -7.14
N ASP A 148 -2.13 11.93 -7.82
CA ASP A 148 -2.28 11.95 -9.28
C ASP A 148 -3.36 12.91 -9.79
N GLY A 149 -4.07 13.59 -8.88
CA GLY A 149 -5.12 14.56 -9.21
C GLY A 149 -6.52 13.95 -9.32
N ALA A 150 -6.70 12.66 -9.00
CA ALA A 150 -8.02 12.04 -9.02
C ALA A 150 -8.94 12.67 -7.96
N ALA A 151 -10.24 12.75 -8.26
CA ALA A 151 -11.26 13.14 -7.29
C ALA A 151 -11.64 11.93 -6.43
N VAL A 152 -11.03 11.83 -5.25
CA VAL A 152 -11.15 10.66 -4.38
C VAL A 152 -12.28 10.83 -3.35
N THR A 153 -13.17 9.84 -3.30
CA THR A 153 -14.15 9.63 -2.22
C THR A 153 -13.73 8.41 -1.40
N LEU A 154 -13.44 8.61 -0.12
CA LEU A 154 -13.08 7.55 0.82
C LEU A 154 -14.30 7.16 1.65
N THR A 155 -14.65 5.87 1.70
CA THR A 155 -15.86 5.42 2.41
C THR A 155 -15.57 4.52 3.59
N SER A 156 -16.48 4.58 4.57
CA SER A 156 -16.65 3.58 5.61
C SER A 156 -18.11 3.51 6.05
N ARG A 157 -18.45 2.51 6.88
CA ARG A 157 -19.82 2.38 7.41
C ARG A 157 -20.30 3.60 8.18
N HIS A 158 -19.40 4.27 8.90
CA HIS A 158 -19.68 5.48 9.66
C HIS A 158 -18.93 6.67 9.08
N LEU A 159 -19.58 7.83 8.97
CA LEU A 159 -18.93 9.03 8.44
C LEU A 159 -17.73 9.46 9.28
N ALA A 160 -17.82 9.34 10.62
CA ALA A 160 -16.74 9.72 11.53
C ALA A 160 -15.44 8.98 11.22
N SER A 161 -15.50 7.66 10.98
CA SER A 161 -14.31 6.87 10.64
C SER A 161 -13.72 7.25 9.28
N ALA A 162 -14.56 7.60 8.29
CA ALA A 162 -14.08 8.08 6.99
C ALA A 162 -13.43 9.45 7.12
N ALA A 163 -13.99 10.33 7.95
CA ALA A 163 -13.48 11.67 8.20
C ALA A 163 -12.12 11.63 8.92
N GLU A 164 -12.00 10.83 9.98
CA GLU A 164 -10.72 10.59 10.67
C GLU A 164 -9.66 10.04 9.70
N ALA A 165 -10.06 9.13 8.81
CA ALA A 165 -9.15 8.61 7.80
C ALA A 165 -8.72 9.66 6.76
N ALA A 166 -9.65 10.51 6.32
CA ALA A 166 -9.35 11.61 5.42
C ALA A 166 -8.41 12.65 6.06
N GLU A 167 -8.61 12.97 7.34
CA GLU A 167 -7.73 13.86 8.11
C GLU A 167 -6.33 13.28 8.25
N GLU A 168 -6.20 11.99 8.56
CA GLU A 168 -4.88 11.33 8.64
C GLU A 168 -4.19 11.32 7.28
N ILE A 169 -4.91 11.04 6.19
CA ILE A 169 -4.36 11.10 4.82
C ILE A 169 -3.84 12.52 4.50
N ALA A 170 -4.60 13.55 4.87
CA ALA A 170 -4.19 14.94 4.67
C ALA A 170 -2.93 15.26 5.49
N ALA A 171 -2.89 14.85 6.76
CA ALA A 171 -1.77 15.12 7.66
C ALA A 171 -0.49 14.39 7.26
N LEU A 172 -0.58 13.12 6.84
CA LEU A 172 0.59 12.30 6.49
C LEU A 172 1.07 12.55 5.06
N PHE A 173 0.15 12.73 4.12
CA PHE A 173 0.49 12.69 2.69
C PHE A 173 0.24 14.00 1.94
N GLY A 174 -0.38 14.99 2.58
CA GLY A 174 -0.68 16.30 1.97
C GLY A 174 -1.80 16.25 0.92
N VAL A 175 -2.69 15.26 1.01
CA VAL A 175 -3.76 15.01 0.02
C VAL A 175 -5.12 15.14 0.68
N THR A 176 -6.02 15.91 0.06
CA THR A 176 -7.41 15.98 0.51
C THR A 176 -8.26 14.95 -0.22
N VAL A 177 -9.03 14.16 0.54
CA VAL A 177 -10.00 13.20 0.00
C VAL A 177 -11.37 13.45 0.64
N ALA A 178 -12.45 13.16 -0.08
CA ALA A 178 -13.81 13.41 0.40
C ALA A 178 -14.32 12.21 1.22
N PRO A 179 -14.54 12.34 2.55
CA PRO A 179 -15.12 11.27 3.34
C PRO A 179 -16.62 11.13 3.07
N ARG A 180 -17.11 9.88 2.97
CA ARG A 180 -18.54 9.55 2.85
C ARG A 180 -18.90 8.31 3.68
N ALA A 181 -20.12 8.30 4.22
CA ALA A 181 -20.68 7.09 4.79
C ALA A 181 -21.23 6.19 3.68
N ALA A 182 -20.96 4.89 3.79
CA ALA A 182 -21.56 3.82 3.01
C ALA A 182 -21.82 2.65 3.99
N PRO A 183 -22.92 2.71 4.79
CA PRO A 183 -23.23 1.71 5.80
C PRO A 183 -23.60 0.36 5.21
N ASP A 184 -24.19 0.35 4.02
CA ASP A 184 -24.60 -0.86 3.32
C ASP A 184 -24.39 -0.78 1.78
N GLU A 185 -24.75 -1.87 1.09
CA GLU A 185 -24.59 -2.02 -0.36
C GLU A 185 -25.33 -0.94 -1.15
N LYS A 186 -26.46 -0.43 -0.65
CA LYS A 186 -27.29 0.54 -1.36
C LYS A 186 -26.56 1.88 -1.48
N GLU A 187 -26.06 2.43 -0.37
CA GLU A 187 -25.29 3.69 -0.44
C GLU A 187 -23.99 3.50 -1.21
N LEU A 188 -23.31 2.35 -1.07
CA LEU A 188 -22.10 2.09 -1.83
C LEU A 188 -22.39 2.01 -3.33
N SER A 189 -23.51 1.42 -3.74
CA SER A 189 -23.93 1.33 -5.14
C SER A 189 -24.20 2.71 -5.75
N VAL A 190 -24.80 3.63 -4.98
CA VAL A 190 -25.00 5.03 -5.43
C VAL A 190 -23.66 5.72 -5.68
N LEU A 191 -22.70 5.56 -4.77
CA LEU A 191 -21.35 6.13 -4.93
C LEU A 191 -20.61 5.49 -6.13
N ALA A 192 -20.68 4.17 -6.26
CA ALA A 192 -20.07 3.41 -7.35
C ALA A 192 -20.65 3.79 -8.73
N ALA A 193 -21.95 4.08 -8.82
CA ALA A 193 -22.58 4.52 -10.07
C ALA A 193 -21.97 5.83 -10.58
N GLY A 194 -21.67 6.77 -9.67
CA GLY A 194 -21.08 8.07 -9.96
C GLY A 194 -19.55 8.06 -10.13
N ALA A 195 -18.88 6.93 -9.93
CA ALA A 195 -17.42 6.83 -10.01
C ALA A 195 -16.94 6.28 -11.35
N ASP A 196 -15.72 6.63 -11.76
CA ASP A 196 -15.03 6.02 -12.89
C ASP A 196 -14.23 4.80 -12.44
N VAL A 197 -13.83 4.78 -11.16
CA VAL A 197 -13.09 3.71 -10.50
C VAL A 197 -13.70 3.36 -9.15
N VAL A 198 -13.82 2.07 -8.85
CA VAL A 198 -14.15 1.56 -7.51
C VAL A 198 -13.02 0.67 -7.01
N LEU A 199 -12.41 1.03 -5.88
CA LEU A 199 -11.38 0.26 -5.19
C LEU A 199 -11.99 -0.36 -3.93
N ALA A 200 -12.25 -1.66 -3.92
CA ALA A 200 -12.66 -2.40 -2.73
C ALA A 200 -11.43 -2.74 -1.89
N THR A 201 -11.33 -2.11 -0.71
CA THR A 201 -10.23 -2.31 0.25
C THR A 201 -10.71 -2.82 1.59
N GLY A 202 -11.83 -3.56 1.57
CA GLY A 202 -12.46 -4.14 2.76
C GLY A 202 -11.64 -5.25 3.40
N ALA A 203 -12.06 -5.65 4.60
CA ALA A 203 -11.46 -6.77 5.31
C ALA A 203 -11.63 -8.09 4.55
N ALA A 204 -10.75 -9.05 4.82
CA ALA A 204 -10.82 -10.39 4.27
C ALA A 204 -12.18 -11.05 4.55
N GLY A 205 -12.77 -11.69 3.54
CA GLY A 205 -14.06 -12.38 3.67
C GLY A 205 -15.27 -11.47 3.87
N VAL A 206 -15.17 -10.18 3.54
CA VAL A 206 -16.29 -9.23 3.61
C VAL A 206 -16.69 -8.78 2.20
N GLN A 207 -17.92 -9.09 1.80
CA GLN A 207 -18.52 -8.59 0.56
C GLN A 207 -19.03 -7.16 0.74
N LEU A 208 -18.75 -6.31 -0.26
CA LEU A 208 -19.15 -4.90 -0.30
C LEU A 208 -20.20 -4.63 -1.40
N LEU A 209 -20.02 -5.22 -2.58
CA LEU A 209 -20.98 -5.14 -3.69
C LEU A 209 -21.26 -6.52 -4.28
N SER A 210 -22.53 -6.85 -4.38
CA SER A 210 -23.06 -8.04 -5.02
C SER A 210 -22.89 -8.01 -6.53
N ARG A 211 -22.96 -9.18 -7.15
CA ARG A 211 -22.99 -9.32 -8.62
C ARG A 211 -24.16 -8.55 -9.22
N ALA A 212 -25.31 -8.56 -8.54
CA ALA A 212 -26.49 -7.83 -8.97
C ALA A 212 -26.24 -6.31 -8.97
N ALA A 213 -25.67 -5.77 -7.89
CA ALA A 213 -25.29 -4.35 -7.82
C ALA A 213 -24.29 -3.97 -8.91
N ILE A 214 -23.24 -4.77 -9.12
CA ILE A 214 -22.22 -4.54 -10.15
C ILE A 214 -22.84 -4.54 -11.55
N ALA A 215 -23.80 -5.43 -11.83
CA ALA A 215 -24.49 -5.50 -13.11
C ALA A 215 -25.34 -4.24 -13.44
N THR A 216 -25.69 -3.44 -12.42
CA THR A 216 -26.40 -2.17 -12.62
C THR A 216 -25.49 -1.02 -13.05
N LEU A 217 -24.17 -1.13 -12.83
CA LEU A 217 -23.20 -0.09 -13.18
C LEU A 217 -23.19 0.15 -14.68
N LYS A 218 -22.98 1.41 -15.08
CA LYS A 218 -23.00 1.88 -16.47
C LYS A 218 -21.76 2.68 -16.82
N GLY A 219 -21.44 2.68 -18.11
CA GLY A 219 -20.29 3.38 -18.67
C GLY A 219 -18.98 2.63 -18.44
N PRO A 220 -17.90 3.07 -19.10
CA PRO A 220 -16.58 2.50 -18.90
C PRO A 220 -16.13 2.75 -17.45
N LYS A 221 -15.86 1.68 -16.67
CA LYS A 221 -15.35 1.75 -15.30
C LYS A 221 -14.27 0.71 -15.05
N VAL A 222 -13.34 1.02 -14.16
CA VAL A 222 -12.47 -0.01 -13.54
C VAL A 222 -12.97 -0.31 -12.14
N ILE A 223 -13.16 -1.58 -11.82
CA ILE A 223 -13.41 -2.02 -10.45
C ILE A 223 -12.26 -2.94 -10.02
N ALA A 224 -11.80 -2.78 -8.79
CA ALA A 224 -10.66 -3.53 -8.29
C ALA A 224 -10.91 -4.00 -6.86
N ASP A 225 -10.53 -5.24 -6.56
CA ASP A 225 -10.70 -5.84 -5.25
C ASP A 225 -9.38 -6.41 -4.74
N VAL A 226 -8.97 -5.99 -3.55
CA VAL A 226 -7.76 -6.49 -2.89
C VAL A 226 -8.04 -7.69 -1.97
N ASN A 227 -9.32 -8.04 -1.76
CA ASN A 227 -9.69 -9.19 -0.95
C ASN A 227 -9.52 -10.50 -1.72
N ALA A 228 -8.56 -11.33 -1.29
CA ALA A 228 -8.31 -12.66 -1.84
C ALA A 228 -9.12 -13.79 -1.15
N VAL A 229 -9.85 -13.46 -0.07
CA VAL A 229 -10.53 -14.44 0.79
C VAL A 229 -12.03 -14.40 0.52
N PRO A 230 -12.67 -15.51 0.12
CA PRO A 230 -14.11 -15.58 -0.06
C PRO A 230 -14.90 -15.32 1.24
N PRO A 231 -16.09 -14.67 1.17
CA PRO A 231 -16.60 -13.97 -0.01
C PRO A 231 -15.74 -12.74 -0.37
N HIS A 232 -15.51 -12.51 -1.66
CA HIS A 232 -14.74 -11.36 -2.14
C HIS A 232 -15.50 -10.05 -1.89
N GLY A 233 -14.76 -8.94 -1.83
CA GLY A 233 -15.34 -7.60 -1.67
C GLY A 233 -16.26 -7.22 -2.83
N LEU A 234 -15.88 -7.57 -4.05
CA LEU A 234 -16.69 -7.40 -5.26
C LEU A 234 -17.04 -8.78 -5.81
N GLU A 235 -18.28 -9.22 -5.62
CA GLU A 235 -18.68 -10.61 -5.89
C GLU A 235 -18.48 -11.03 -7.37
N ALA A 236 -18.56 -10.08 -8.30
CA ALA A 236 -18.32 -10.33 -9.72
C ALA A 236 -16.83 -10.47 -10.10
N VAL A 237 -15.91 -10.11 -9.21
CA VAL A 237 -14.47 -10.07 -9.46
C VAL A 237 -13.80 -11.34 -8.92
N ARG A 238 -13.07 -12.03 -9.79
CA ARG A 238 -12.25 -13.19 -9.43
C ARG A 238 -10.84 -12.71 -9.06
N PRO A 239 -10.10 -13.42 -8.17
CA PRO A 239 -8.79 -12.96 -7.74
C PRO A 239 -7.78 -12.82 -8.90
N GLN A 240 -7.91 -13.63 -9.95
CA GLN A 240 -7.03 -13.62 -11.12
C GLN A 240 -7.43 -12.61 -12.21
N ASP A 241 -8.56 -11.91 -12.06
CA ASP A 241 -9.00 -10.97 -13.10
C ASP A 241 -7.96 -9.86 -13.28
N SER A 242 -7.50 -9.68 -14.52
CA SER A 242 -6.47 -8.71 -14.87
C SER A 242 -6.95 -7.86 -16.05
N GLY A 243 -8.00 -7.08 -15.82
CA GLY A 243 -8.69 -6.29 -16.85
C GLY A 243 -9.81 -7.05 -17.56
N THR A 244 -10.32 -8.13 -16.94
CA THR A 244 -11.47 -8.90 -17.45
C THR A 244 -12.71 -8.03 -17.47
N GLU A 245 -13.48 -8.04 -18.55
CA GLU A 245 -14.78 -7.38 -18.59
C GLU A 245 -15.84 -8.27 -17.93
N VAL A 246 -16.35 -7.88 -16.76
CA VAL A 246 -17.28 -8.68 -15.95
C VAL A 246 -18.75 -8.34 -16.21
N THR A 247 -18.98 -7.19 -16.82
CA THR A 247 -20.27 -6.66 -17.27
C THR A 247 -19.93 -5.65 -18.37
N PRO A 248 -20.77 -5.42 -19.40
CA PRO A 248 -20.44 -4.48 -20.48
C PRO A 248 -19.95 -3.11 -19.96
N GLY A 249 -18.71 -2.75 -20.31
CA GLY A 249 -18.01 -1.54 -19.89
C GLY A 249 -17.34 -1.60 -18.51
N ILE A 250 -17.45 -2.69 -17.76
CA ILE A 250 -16.91 -2.82 -16.39
C ILE A 250 -15.72 -3.77 -16.37
N PHE A 251 -14.52 -3.21 -16.20
CA PHE A 251 -13.26 -3.95 -16.23
C PHE A 251 -12.75 -4.23 -14.81
N ALA A 252 -12.47 -5.49 -14.50
CA ALA A 252 -12.15 -5.96 -13.17
C ALA A 252 -10.65 -6.24 -12.98
N LEU A 253 -10.14 -5.89 -11.79
CA LEU A 253 -8.84 -6.28 -11.27
C LEU A 253 -9.02 -7.04 -9.94
N GLY A 254 -8.53 -8.27 -9.90
CA GLY A 254 -8.60 -9.12 -8.71
C GLY A 254 -7.34 -9.10 -7.86
N ALA A 255 -7.48 -9.60 -6.63
CA ALA A 255 -6.45 -9.54 -5.60
C ALA A 255 -5.13 -10.24 -5.97
N MET A 256 -5.16 -11.34 -6.72
CA MET A 256 -3.93 -12.01 -7.18
C MET A 256 -3.23 -11.22 -8.27
N ALA A 257 -3.97 -10.68 -9.25
CA ALA A 257 -3.37 -9.83 -10.28
C ALA A 257 -2.67 -8.60 -9.67
N ILE A 258 -3.30 -7.98 -8.66
CA ILE A 258 -2.71 -6.89 -7.88
C ILE A 258 -1.51 -7.39 -7.06
N GLY A 259 -1.68 -8.52 -6.36
CA GLY A 259 -0.68 -9.18 -5.54
C GLY A 259 0.61 -9.54 -6.28
N ASP A 260 0.51 -9.97 -7.53
CA ASP A 260 1.67 -10.31 -8.37
C ASP A 260 2.58 -9.09 -8.59
N LEU A 261 1.99 -7.91 -8.80
CA LEU A 261 2.77 -6.68 -8.94
C LEU A 261 3.26 -6.19 -7.57
N LYS A 262 2.43 -6.28 -6.53
CA LYS A 262 2.81 -5.96 -5.14
C LYS A 262 4.06 -6.73 -4.72
N PHE A 263 4.10 -8.03 -4.98
CA PHE A 263 5.25 -8.90 -4.67
C PHE A 263 6.52 -8.42 -5.39
N LYS A 264 6.42 -8.07 -6.69
CA LYS A 264 7.55 -7.53 -7.45
C LYS A 264 8.03 -6.18 -6.89
N ILE A 265 7.10 -5.29 -6.51
CA ILE A 265 7.43 -3.99 -5.92
C ILE A 265 8.19 -4.22 -4.61
N GLU A 266 7.63 -4.97 -3.67
CA GLU A 266 8.26 -5.19 -2.36
C GLU A 266 9.62 -5.88 -2.49
N SER A 267 9.74 -6.90 -3.34
CA SER A 267 11.03 -7.55 -3.61
C SER A 267 12.07 -6.57 -4.14
N ALA A 268 11.68 -5.67 -5.05
CA ALA A 268 12.57 -4.65 -5.60
C ALA A 268 12.99 -3.63 -4.53
N LEU A 269 12.06 -3.15 -3.70
CA LEU A 269 12.35 -2.21 -2.61
C LEU A 269 13.28 -2.82 -1.55
N LEU A 270 13.06 -4.09 -1.18
CA LEU A 270 13.95 -4.81 -0.28
C LEU A 270 15.35 -4.99 -0.87
N LYS A 271 15.45 -5.22 -2.19
CA LYS A 271 16.73 -5.26 -2.90
C LYS A 271 17.42 -3.90 -2.93
N ASP A 272 16.67 -2.80 -3.05
CA ASP A 272 17.24 -1.45 -2.99
C ASP A 272 17.92 -1.18 -1.63
N LEU A 273 17.38 -1.70 -0.52
CA LEU A 273 18.04 -1.63 0.80
C LEU A 273 19.40 -2.37 0.82
N LEU A 274 19.58 -3.41 0.00
CA LEU A 274 20.80 -4.22 -0.07
C LEU A 274 21.86 -3.61 -1.01
N THR A 275 21.44 -2.99 -2.10
CA THR A 275 22.31 -2.66 -3.23
C THR A 275 22.59 -1.17 -3.40
N ALA A 276 21.78 -0.28 -2.80
CA ALA A 276 21.97 1.16 -2.96
C ALA A 276 23.35 1.62 -2.45
N GLU A 277 23.99 2.50 -3.22
CA GLU A 277 25.29 3.06 -2.84
C GLU A 277 25.20 3.87 -1.54
N THR A 278 24.08 4.59 -1.37
CA THR A 278 23.72 5.31 -0.16
C THR A 278 22.48 4.66 0.46
N PRO A 279 22.46 4.39 1.77
CA PRO A 279 21.30 3.77 2.42
C PRO A 279 20.01 4.59 2.17
N PRO A 280 18.97 3.98 1.56
CA PRO A 280 17.80 4.72 1.13
C PRO A 280 16.78 4.88 2.26
N VAL A 281 15.84 5.80 2.05
CA VAL A 281 14.58 5.87 2.80
C VAL A 281 13.45 5.52 1.83
N ILE A 282 12.76 4.42 2.09
CA ILE A 282 11.71 3.85 1.25
C ILE A 282 10.37 4.04 1.95
N ASP A 283 9.51 4.85 1.34
CA ASP A 283 8.19 5.21 1.82
C ASP A 283 7.10 4.95 0.75
N LEU A 284 5.88 5.47 0.99
CA LEU A 284 4.76 5.37 0.05
C LEU A 284 5.12 5.88 -1.36
N GLU A 285 5.89 6.96 -1.46
CA GLU A 285 6.27 7.53 -2.74
C GLU A 285 7.31 6.64 -3.46
N ALA A 286 8.26 6.06 -2.71
CA ALA A 286 9.17 5.08 -3.28
C ALA A 286 8.42 3.85 -3.83
N ALA A 287 7.43 3.33 -3.10
CA ALA A 287 6.59 2.23 -3.57
C ALA A 287 5.79 2.59 -4.83
N ARG A 288 5.18 3.78 -4.86
CA ARG A 288 4.46 4.33 -6.01
C ARG A 288 5.36 4.43 -7.25
N ARG A 289 6.55 5.05 -7.12
CA ARG A 289 7.52 5.15 -8.24
C ARG A 289 7.92 3.76 -8.75
N ARG A 290 8.27 2.85 -7.84
CA ARG A 290 8.64 1.48 -8.20
C ARG A 290 7.54 0.73 -8.95
N ALA A 291 6.27 0.97 -8.60
CA ALA A 291 5.13 0.38 -9.31
C ALA A 291 5.03 0.85 -10.77
N LEU A 292 5.31 2.13 -11.02
CA LEU A 292 5.30 2.70 -12.38
C LEU A 292 6.45 2.11 -13.21
N ASP A 293 7.68 2.08 -12.67
CA ASP A 293 8.85 1.53 -13.36
C ASP A 293 8.65 0.06 -13.78
N LEU A 294 8.04 -0.75 -12.90
CA LEU A 294 7.78 -2.17 -13.14
C LEU A 294 6.68 -2.43 -14.17
N LEU A 295 5.73 -1.49 -14.35
CA LEU A 295 4.72 -1.61 -15.39
C LEU A 295 5.24 -1.20 -16.77
N GLU A 296 6.12 -0.20 -16.84
CA GLU A 296 6.75 0.22 -18.10
C GLU A 296 7.66 -0.89 -18.66
N THR A 297 8.45 -1.53 -17.80
CA THR A 297 9.35 -2.64 -18.18
C THR A 297 8.63 -3.93 -18.57
N THR A 298 7.37 -4.13 -18.17
CA THR A 298 6.55 -5.28 -18.59
C THR A 298 5.83 -5.01 -19.93
N SER A 299 5.82 -3.76 -20.41
CA SER A 299 5.15 -3.35 -21.65
C SER A 299 6.10 -3.29 -22.86
N THR A 300 7.39 -3.55 -22.65
CA THR A 300 8.46 -3.70 -23.66
C THR A 300 8.83 -5.16 -23.85
#